data_AF-A0A4Z0YGA5-F1
#
_entry.id   AF-A0A4Z0YGA5-F1
#
_cell.length_a   1.000
_cell.length_b   1.000
_cell.length_c   1.000
_cell.angle_alpha   90.00
_cell.angle_beta   90.00
_cell.angle_gamma   90.00
#
_symmetry.space_group_name_H-M   'P 1'
#
loop_
_entity.id
_entity.type
_entity.pdbx_description
1 polymer ?
#
loop_
_entity_poly.entity_id
_entity_poly.type
_entity_poly.pdbx_seq_one_letter_code
_entity_poly.pdbx_strand_id
1 'polypeptide(L)'
;MWVRCLALFTAASLWTSTIAADVTVPGNETADIDSLKTWWHNTGETNYKTPVQGGNVRQSHVYLAWVKSTAESIDTYYNSFVYETIPRNGQGNIVIPGDPSSGTTTDDGVTIEAAVWITMAWTQFLYTSDAWVKISRRGSTANVTAADVIIRPSNLGLEVIDDGENNIYVFVPYSDAGVRFSVEFQDNLYTYRDSCNTTECEFVQDWVSDGPYYIPELTDDNAITGIEPRDALLIFASPPPSPTADFVPDRSVPETYVVYPGDVPVSDLASITNVNVYFMPGVHEMAATEHLMLSSSVNWRVQSKRRVSASSGEKYVYQANTAGGYTNMDSNGESLRIWSGHSTSGKQQTFTLTSWDYKQVGAFFGQTDGTTLYSGSNIHDVFYHSGDDTIKVYGSEITVRDPDGIEVIHMRYSSNGSHPSIIGANQVYEYAETETDTADPSLTVRNVTFQNIRAQGVGGNLMRIVPLTNYEGVLIENVSLEQFSVRTTGIYRSELPVWTDGSGQPISMSGFVISNFNVGGVQITQAANNHGPNDAGGLNIAYEYLADGSVTII
;
A
#
# COMPACT_ATOMS: atom_id res chain seq x y z
N MET A 1 20.04 60.33 45.51
CA MET A 1 20.42 61.23 44.40
C MET A 1 21.12 60.36 43.37
N TRP A 2 20.40 60.02 42.29
CA TRP A 2 20.87 59.39 41.03
C TRP A 2 21.89 58.24 41.11
N VAL A 3 21.41 57.00 40.95
CA VAL A 3 22.21 55.91 40.37
C VAL A 3 21.37 55.20 39.31
N ARG A 4 21.93 55.17 38.09
CA ARG A 4 21.39 54.62 36.86
C ARG A 4 21.42 53.08 36.91
N CYS A 5 20.29 52.43 36.66
CA CYS A 5 20.29 51.03 36.23
C CYS A 5 20.58 50.97 34.73
N LEU A 6 21.73 50.39 34.40
CA LEU A 6 22.17 50.06 33.06
C LEU A 6 21.42 48.79 32.62
N ALA A 7 20.50 48.91 31.66
CA ALA A 7 19.92 47.75 30.98
C ALA A 7 20.98 47.18 30.03
N LEU A 8 21.41 45.94 30.28
CA LEU A 8 22.15 45.15 29.29
C LEU A 8 21.18 44.80 28.15
N PHE A 9 21.36 45.43 27.00
CA PHE A 9 20.89 44.88 25.73
C PHE A 9 21.90 43.82 25.28
N THR A 10 21.54 42.55 25.42
CA THR A 10 22.19 41.48 24.66
C THR A 10 21.77 41.64 23.21
N ALA A 11 22.70 42.11 22.37
CA ALA A 11 22.55 42.09 20.93
C ALA A 11 22.36 40.64 20.49
N ALA A 12 21.16 40.30 20.02
CA ALA A 12 20.95 39.09 19.24
C ALA A 12 21.81 39.22 17.99
N SER A 13 22.89 38.43 17.91
CA SER A 13 23.63 38.27 16.67
C SER A 13 22.67 37.62 15.67
N LEU A 14 22.13 38.42 14.76
CA LEU A 14 21.55 37.93 13.52
C LEU A 14 22.69 37.30 12.73
N TRP A 15 22.90 36.00 12.94
CA TRP A 15 23.59 35.18 11.96
C TRP A 15 22.62 35.07 10.79
N THR A 16 22.78 35.96 9.81
CA THR A 16 22.30 35.68 8.46
C THR A 16 23.18 34.54 7.95
N SER A 17 22.78 33.30 8.21
CA SER A 17 23.24 32.17 7.41
C SER A 17 22.77 32.45 5.99
N THR A 18 23.67 32.96 5.15
CA THR A 18 23.54 32.78 3.71
C THR A 18 23.49 31.27 3.49
N ILE A 19 22.28 30.74 3.33
CA ILE A 19 22.08 29.38 2.83
C ILE A 19 22.87 29.33 1.52
N ALA A 20 23.89 28.47 1.46
CA ALA A 20 24.57 28.19 0.21
C ALA A 20 23.49 27.73 -0.76
N ALA A 21 23.39 28.36 -1.93
CA ALA A 21 22.38 27.99 -2.92
C ALA A 21 22.52 26.48 -3.20
N ASP A 22 21.44 25.72 -2.99
CA ASP A 22 21.42 24.29 -3.22
C ASP A 22 21.88 23.99 -4.65
N VAL A 23 22.97 23.22 -4.78
CA VAL A 23 23.48 22.85 -6.09
C VAL A 23 22.79 21.55 -6.49
N THR A 24 21.75 21.69 -7.30
CA THR A 24 21.18 20.56 -8.02
C THR A 24 22.12 20.22 -9.17
N VAL A 25 22.50 18.95 -9.31
CA VAL A 25 23.35 18.51 -10.41
C VAL A 25 22.69 18.84 -11.76
N PRO A 26 23.45 19.29 -12.78
CA PRO A 26 22.89 19.57 -14.10
C PRO A 26 22.47 18.27 -14.81
N GLY A 27 21.30 18.28 -15.45
CA GLY A 27 20.79 17.12 -16.18
C GLY A 27 20.38 15.96 -15.27
N ASN A 28 20.41 14.73 -15.78
CA ASN A 28 19.95 13.52 -15.08
C ASN A 28 21.10 12.80 -14.34
N GLU A 29 21.97 13.54 -13.64
CA GLU A 29 23.04 12.93 -12.85
C GLU A 29 22.49 12.20 -11.61
N THR A 30 23.02 11.01 -11.34
CA THR A 30 22.56 10.07 -10.30
C THR A 30 23.71 9.75 -9.34
N ALA A 31 23.38 9.31 -8.12
CA ALA A 31 24.36 8.87 -7.15
C ALA A 31 24.72 7.39 -7.36
N ASP A 32 26.02 7.07 -7.41
CA ASP A 32 26.55 5.72 -7.21
C ASP A 32 27.76 5.78 -6.28
N ILE A 33 27.48 6.22 -5.04
CA ILE A 33 28.46 6.36 -3.97
C ILE A 33 28.17 5.37 -2.84
N ASP A 34 29.01 5.35 -1.80
CA ASP A 34 28.87 4.42 -0.69
C ASP A 34 27.64 4.73 0.19
N SER A 35 27.35 6.03 0.38
CA SER A 35 26.25 6.50 1.23
C SER A 35 24.89 6.53 0.56
N LEU A 36 24.84 6.60 -0.78
CA LEU A 36 23.64 6.84 -1.54
C LEU A 36 23.73 6.24 -2.95
N LYS A 37 22.64 5.62 -3.40
CA LYS A 37 22.45 5.19 -4.78
C LYS A 37 21.08 5.60 -5.28
N THR A 38 21.06 6.34 -6.38
CA THR A 38 19.85 6.68 -7.13
C THR A 38 19.99 6.17 -8.57
N TRP A 39 18.92 6.21 -9.35
CA TRP A 39 18.96 5.78 -10.74
C TRP A 39 18.00 6.57 -11.61
N TRP A 40 18.15 6.39 -12.92
CA TRP A 40 17.39 7.08 -13.95
C TRP A 40 17.04 6.17 -15.12
N HIS A 41 15.94 6.48 -15.81
CA HIS A 41 15.55 5.87 -17.09
C HIS A 41 15.56 6.94 -18.18
N ASN A 42 16.41 6.77 -19.19
CA ASN A 42 16.45 7.70 -20.33
C ASN A 42 15.22 7.58 -21.24
N THR A 43 14.45 6.50 -21.09
CA THR A 43 13.18 6.24 -21.78
C THR A 43 11.96 6.60 -20.91
N GLY A 44 12.14 7.51 -19.94
CA GLY A 44 11.03 8.04 -19.16
C GLY A 44 10.02 8.75 -20.04
N GLU A 45 8.75 8.35 -19.98
CA GLU A 45 7.65 8.94 -20.72
C GLU A 45 6.66 9.58 -19.75
N THR A 46 6.50 10.90 -19.85
CA THR A 46 5.44 11.60 -19.12
C THR A 46 4.11 11.40 -19.85
N ASN A 47 3.34 10.42 -19.38
CA ASN A 47 2.05 10.05 -19.92
C ASN A 47 1.16 9.60 -18.76
N TYR A 48 -0.03 10.17 -18.64
CA TYR A 48 -0.97 9.89 -17.56
C TYR A 48 -2.37 9.56 -18.08
N LYS A 49 -2.48 9.18 -19.37
CA LYS A 49 -3.75 8.95 -20.06
C LYS A 49 -3.80 7.65 -20.86
N THR A 50 -2.70 7.25 -21.49
CA THR A 50 -2.64 6.07 -22.35
C THR A 50 -1.53 5.12 -21.88
N PRO A 51 -1.42 3.90 -22.43
CA PRO A 51 -0.24 3.08 -22.23
C PRO A 51 1.00 3.81 -22.76
N VAL A 52 2.14 3.58 -22.11
CA VAL A 52 3.44 4.07 -22.60
C VAL A 52 3.89 3.24 -23.80
N GLN A 53 4.85 3.76 -24.58
CA GLN A 53 5.44 3.01 -25.68
C GLN A 53 6.24 1.80 -25.18
N GLY A 54 6.43 0.79 -26.03
CA GLY A 54 7.35 -0.31 -25.76
C GLY A 54 8.76 0.21 -25.44
N GLY A 55 9.38 -0.35 -24.41
CA GLY A 55 10.69 0.09 -23.89
C GLY A 55 10.69 1.41 -23.08
N ASN A 56 9.54 2.10 -22.94
CA ASN A 56 9.43 3.29 -22.09
C ASN A 56 8.98 2.95 -20.67
N VAL A 57 9.24 3.87 -19.75
CA VAL A 57 8.81 3.79 -18.35
C VAL A 57 7.97 5.01 -18.02
N ARG A 58 6.76 4.83 -17.49
CA ARG A 58 5.92 5.95 -17.10
C ARG A 58 6.61 6.77 -16.00
N GLN A 59 6.84 8.05 -16.31
CA GLN A 59 7.45 9.02 -15.40
C GLN A 59 6.39 9.96 -14.87
N SER A 60 6.50 10.33 -13.58
CA SER A 60 5.53 11.23 -12.98
C SER A 60 5.36 12.53 -13.74
N HIS A 61 4.09 12.89 -13.95
CA HIS A 61 3.73 14.13 -14.61
C HIS A 61 3.72 15.32 -13.64
N VAL A 62 3.64 15.07 -12.34
CA VAL A 62 3.64 16.11 -11.30
C VAL A 62 5.00 16.23 -10.63
N TYR A 63 5.63 15.15 -10.22
CA TYR A 63 6.73 15.24 -9.25
C TYR A 63 8.11 15.07 -9.87
N LEU A 64 9.08 15.78 -9.29
CA LEU A 64 10.51 15.58 -9.46
C LEU A 64 11.13 15.36 -8.08
N ALA A 65 12.12 14.46 -8.00
CA ALA A 65 12.79 14.15 -6.75
C ALA A 65 14.32 14.11 -6.91
N TRP A 66 15.00 14.61 -5.90
CA TRP A 66 16.44 14.48 -5.73
C TRP A 66 16.79 14.06 -4.31
N VAL A 67 17.95 13.43 -4.14
CA VAL A 67 18.41 12.94 -2.85
C VAL A 67 19.84 13.42 -2.60
N LYS A 68 20.08 13.92 -1.39
CA LYS A 68 21.40 14.29 -0.88
C LYS A 68 21.73 13.43 0.33
N SER A 69 22.92 12.85 0.35
CA SER A 69 23.45 12.20 1.56
C SER A 69 24.02 13.23 2.52
N THR A 70 23.73 13.10 3.82
CA THR A 70 24.37 13.93 4.86
C THR A 70 25.82 13.53 5.15
N ALA A 71 26.25 12.34 4.72
CA ALA A 71 27.63 11.89 4.87
C ALA A 71 28.60 12.58 3.89
N GLU A 72 28.07 13.24 2.86
CA GLU A 72 28.88 14.00 1.91
C GLU A 72 29.17 15.40 2.43
N SER A 73 30.38 15.90 2.19
CA SER A 73 30.78 17.26 2.56
C SER A 73 30.28 18.34 1.58
N ILE A 74 29.66 17.93 0.47
CA ILE A 74 29.15 18.82 -0.57
C ILE A 74 27.62 18.78 -0.58
N ASP A 75 26.99 19.94 -0.72
CA ASP A 75 25.54 20.09 -0.80
C ASP A 75 25.01 19.73 -2.20
N THR A 76 25.23 18.49 -2.64
CA THR A 76 24.82 18.02 -3.96
C THR A 76 23.58 17.14 -3.87
N TYR A 77 22.53 17.53 -4.62
CA TYR A 77 21.30 16.75 -4.78
C TYR A 77 21.33 15.97 -6.09
N TYR A 78 21.25 14.64 -6.02
CA TYR A 78 21.27 13.73 -7.17
C TYR A 78 19.85 13.33 -7.60
N ASN A 79 19.61 13.22 -8.90
CA ASN A 79 18.29 12.86 -9.42
C ASN A 79 17.88 11.46 -8.95
N SER A 80 16.60 11.30 -8.62
CA SER A 80 15.98 10.01 -8.38
C SER A 80 14.75 9.87 -9.27
N PHE A 81 14.69 8.83 -10.09
CA PHE A 81 13.57 8.64 -11.01
C PHE A 81 12.24 8.53 -10.25
N VAL A 82 11.24 9.30 -10.68
CA VAL A 82 9.88 9.23 -10.13
C VAL A 82 9.00 8.50 -11.13
N TYR A 83 8.66 7.26 -10.80
CA TYR A 83 7.72 6.44 -11.54
C TYR A 83 6.28 6.92 -11.32
N GLU A 84 5.35 6.53 -12.18
CA GLU A 84 3.93 6.80 -11.99
C GLU A 84 3.07 5.62 -12.45
N THR A 85 1.97 5.38 -11.74
CA THR A 85 0.91 4.43 -12.08
C THR A 85 -0.41 5.18 -12.14
N ILE A 86 -1.27 4.72 -13.04
CA ILE A 86 -2.61 5.28 -13.27
C ILE A 86 -3.63 4.14 -13.30
N PRO A 87 -4.89 4.38 -12.89
CA PRO A 87 -5.96 3.40 -13.00
C PRO A 87 -6.08 2.85 -14.43
N ARG A 88 -6.27 1.52 -14.54
CA ARG A 88 -6.36 0.78 -15.82
C ARG A 88 -5.14 0.94 -16.74
N ASN A 89 -4.02 1.47 -16.23
CA ASN A 89 -2.75 1.64 -16.95
C ASN A 89 -2.88 2.49 -18.24
N GLY A 90 -3.97 3.25 -18.39
CA GLY A 90 -4.33 3.99 -19.60
C GLY A 90 -4.94 3.14 -20.72
N GLN A 91 -5.14 1.83 -20.51
CA GLN A 91 -5.78 0.93 -21.49
C GLN A 91 -7.30 1.12 -21.58
N GLY A 92 -7.92 1.64 -20.50
CA GLY A 92 -9.38 1.66 -20.35
C GLY A 92 -9.92 0.32 -19.85
N ASN A 93 -11.24 0.20 -19.73
CA ASN A 93 -11.89 -1.05 -19.33
C ASN A 93 -12.12 -1.91 -20.58
N ILE A 94 -11.18 -2.80 -20.88
CA ILE A 94 -11.12 -3.58 -22.12
C ILE A 94 -11.05 -5.08 -21.87
N VAL A 95 -11.51 -5.88 -22.83
CA VAL A 95 -11.51 -7.35 -22.75
C VAL A 95 -10.25 -7.95 -23.34
N ILE A 96 -9.75 -7.40 -24.45
CA ILE A 96 -8.60 -7.93 -25.18
C ILE A 96 -7.41 -6.99 -24.94
N PRO A 97 -6.26 -7.49 -24.44
CA PRO A 97 -5.10 -6.64 -24.18
C PRO A 97 -4.67 -5.82 -25.40
N GLY A 98 -4.53 -4.50 -25.19
CA GLY A 98 -4.12 -3.57 -26.24
C GLY A 98 -5.18 -3.25 -27.31
N ASP A 99 -6.41 -3.77 -27.23
CA ASP A 99 -7.49 -3.44 -28.17
C ASP A 99 -8.51 -2.48 -27.53
N PRO A 100 -8.42 -1.16 -27.81
CA PRO A 100 -9.36 -0.17 -27.26
C PRO A 100 -10.78 -0.31 -27.80
N SER A 101 -11.01 -1.09 -28.88
CA SER A 101 -12.35 -1.36 -29.39
C SER A 101 -13.08 -2.46 -28.61
N SER A 102 -12.36 -3.22 -27.78
CA SER A 102 -12.89 -4.30 -26.95
C SER A 102 -13.45 -3.84 -25.59
N GLY A 103 -13.98 -2.60 -25.53
CA GLY A 103 -14.48 -2.01 -24.30
C GLY A 103 -15.57 -2.83 -23.60
N THR A 104 -15.58 -2.83 -22.27
CA THR A 104 -16.60 -3.48 -21.44
C THR A 104 -17.07 -2.57 -20.30
N THR A 105 -18.20 -2.92 -19.70
CA THR A 105 -18.77 -2.28 -18.50
C THR A 105 -18.75 -3.22 -17.29
N THR A 106 -18.09 -4.36 -17.39
CA THR A 106 -17.85 -5.26 -16.25
C THR A 106 -17.07 -4.49 -15.17
N ASP A 107 -17.51 -4.65 -13.92
CA ASP A 107 -16.82 -4.05 -12.79
C ASP A 107 -15.40 -4.62 -12.65
N ASP A 108 -14.42 -3.72 -12.61
CA ASP A 108 -13.00 -4.01 -12.43
C ASP A 108 -12.45 -3.41 -11.12
N GLY A 109 -13.33 -2.92 -10.24
CA GLY A 109 -13.00 -2.22 -9.00
C GLY A 109 -12.54 -0.77 -9.20
N VAL A 110 -12.37 -0.31 -10.45
CA VAL A 110 -12.09 1.10 -10.77
C VAL A 110 -13.39 1.81 -11.11
N THR A 111 -13.79 2.75 -10.28
CA THR A 111 -15.03 3.51 -10.38
C THR A 111 -14.78 4.89 -11.00
N ILE A 112 -14.60 5.91 -10.16
CA ILE A 112 -14.39 7.31 -10.54
C ILE A 112 -12.92 7.68 -10.72
N GLU A 113 -11.98 6.86 -10.24
CA GLU A 113 -10.55 7.19 -10.10
C GLU A 113 -9.92 7.51 -11.46
N ALA A 114 -10.22 6.73 -12.49
CA ALA A 114 -9.77 6.98 -13.85
C ALA A 114 -10.33 8.30 -14.41
N ALA A 115 -11.56 8.65 -14.05
CA ALA A 115 -12.25 9.84 -14.54
C ALA A 115 -11.75 11.11 -13.87
N VAL A 116 -11.52 11.07 -12.56
CA VAL A 116 -10.99 12.20 -11.77
C VAL A 116 -9.46 12.24 -11.77
N TRP A 117 -8.80 11.39 -12.56
CA TRP A 117 -7.35 11.35 -12.78
C TRP A 117 -6.57 11.15 -11.48
N ILE A 118 -6.94 10.13 -10.70
CA ILE A 118 -6.11 9.68 -9.57
C ILE A 118 -4.84 9.05 -10.13
N THR A 119 -3.69 9.39 -9.55
CA THR A 119 -2.41 8.79 -9.91
C THR A 119 -1.60 8.44 -8.66
N MET A 120 -0.68 7.49 -8.81
CA MET A 120 0.26 7.14 -7.75
C MET A 120 1.68 7.13 -8.29
N ALA A 121 2.44 8.15 -7.91
CA ALA A 121 3.85 8.29 -8.18
C ALA A 121 4.69 7.75 -7.03
N TRP A 122 5.89 7.25 -7.35
CA TRP A 122 6.85 6.85 -6.33
C TRP A 122 8.29 7.01 -6.81
N THR A 123 9.18 7.21 -5.85
CA THR A 123 10.62 7.12 -6.09
C THR A 123 11.26 6.21 -5.04
N GLN A 124 12.37 5.60 -5.42
CA GLN A 124 13.14 4.75 -4.54
C GLN A 124 14.63 5.02 -4.71
N PHE A 125 15.35 4.94 -3.61
CA PHE A 125 16.81 5.03 -3.57
C PHE A 125 17.37 4.09 -2.50
N LEU A 126 18.67 3.79 -2.60
CA LEU A 126 19.39 3.06 -1.56
C LEU A 126 20.25 4.02 -0.76
N TYR A 127 20.29 3.87 0.56
CA TYR A 127 21.06 4.75 1.45
C TYR A 127 21.69 4.00 2.63
N THR A 128 22.80 4.51 3.14
CA THR A 128 23.50 3.96 4.34
C THR A 128 23.81 5.04 5.39
N SER A 129 23.27 6.25 5.21
CA SER A 129 23.37 7.38 6.12
C SER A 129 22.15 8.27 5.93
N ASP A 130 21.87 9.15 6.90
CA ASP A 130 20.76 10.09 6.80
C ASP A 130 20.80 10.87 5.48
N ALA A 131 19.62 11.17 4.95
CA ALA A 131 19.48 11.80 3.65
C ALA A 131 18.43 12.93 3.68
N TRP A 132 18.57 13.88 2.76
CA TRP A 132 17.54 14.85 2.44
C TRP A 132 16.92 14.50 1.10
N VAL A 133 15.59 14.40 1.05
CA VAL A 133 14.83 14.23 -0.18
C VAL A 133 14.24 15.57 -0.58
N LYS A 134 14.72 16.14 -1.69
CA LYS A 134 14.18 17.36 -2.29
C LYS A 134 13.08 16.98 -3.29
N ILE A 135 11.93 17.64 -3.19
CA ILE A 135 10.74 17.40 -4.01
C ILE A 135 10.31 18.72 -4.64
N SER A 136 10.05 18.68 -5.95
CA SER A 136 9.49 19.82 -6.70
C SER A 136 8.27 19.36 -7.49
N ARG A 137 7.31 20.27 -7.71
CA ARG A 137 6.13 20.02 -8.55
C ARG A 137 6.26 20.71 -9.92
N ARG A 138 6.17 19.93 -10.99
CA ARG A 138 6.25 20.39 -12.39
C ARG A 138 5.09 21.33 -12.70
N GLY A 139 5.40 22.48 -13.29
CA GLY A 139 4.41 23.42 -13.81
C GLY A 139 3.52 24.11 -12.77
N SER A 140 3.72 23.85 -11.46
CA SER A 140 2.97 24.53 -10.42
C SER A 140 3.54 25.93 -10.16
N THR A 141 2.62 26.90 -10.05
CA THR A 141 2.92 28.26 -9.56
C THR A 141 2.40 28.47 -8.14
N ALA A 142 1.77 27.46 -7.54
CA ALA A 142 1.26 27.53 -6.19
C ALA A 142 2.43 27.60 -5.21
N ASN A 143 2.37 28.57 -4.30
CA ASN A 143 3.32 28.72 -3.21
C ASN A 143 3.01 27.65 -2.16
N VAL A 144 3.82 26.59 -2.13
CA VAL A 144 3.71 25.52 -1.12
C VAL A 144 4.84 25.67 -0.13
N THR A 145 4.47 25.63 1.14
CA THR A 145 5.42 25.63 2.25
C THR A 145 5.44 24.27 2.95
N ALA A 146 6.44 24.04 3.80
CA ALA A 146 6.49 22.83 4.63
C ALA A 146 5.24 22.62 5.49
N ALA A 147 4.54 23.70 5.86
CA ALA A 147 3.30 23.64 6.64
C ALA A 147 2.11 23.08 5.85
N ASP A 148 2.18 23.07 4.52
CA ASP A 148 1.14 22.54 3.63
C ASP A 148 1.38 21.07 3.28
N VAL A 149 2.35 20.42 3.93
CA VAL A 149 2.76 19.04 3.65
C VAL A 149 2.53 18.16 4.87
N ILE A 150 1.85 17.03 4.65
CA ILE A 150 1.67 15.96 5.63
C ILE A 150 2.52 14.77 5.19
N ILE A 151 3.24 14.17 6.14
CA ILE A 151 3.93 12.89 5.93
C ILE A 151 3.11 11.78 6.57
N ARG A 152 2.86 10.69 5.84
CA ARG A 152 2.25 9.48 6.39
C ARG A 152 3.17 8.27 6.20
N PRO A 153 3.35 7.39 7.19
CA PRO A 153 2.73 7.43 8.52
C PRO A 153 3.16 8.62 9.38
N SER A 154 2.21 9.27 10.06
CA SER A 154 2.46 10.52 10.80
C SER A 154 3.35 10.36 12.03
N ASN A 155 3.43 9.15 12.60
CA ASN A 155 4.29 8.84 13.73
C ASN A 155 5.78 8.80 13.38
N LEU A 156 6.15 8.80 12.09
CA LEU A 156 7.55 8.87 11.68
C LEU A 156 8.20 10.18 12.15
N GLY A 157 7.41 11.25 12.29
CA GLY A 157 7.88 12.54 12.81
C GLY A 157 9.03 13.14 11.99
N LEU A 158 9.05 12.88 10.68
CA LEU A 158 10.11 13.35 9.79
C LEU A 158 10.11 14.89 9.72
N GLU A 159 11.31 15.48 9.71
CA GLU A 159 11.46 16.91 9.53
C GLU A 159 11.16 17.29 8.07
N VAL A 160 10.33 18.32 7.91
CA VAL A 160 9.98 18.89 6.60
C VAL A 160 10.32 20.38 6.63
N ILE A 161 11.10 20.83 5.65
CA ILE A 161 11.44 22.24 5.43
C ILE A 161 11.17 22.63 3.97
N ASP A 162 11.14 23.93 3.69
CA ASP A 162 11.04 24.47 2.33
C ASP A 162 12.08 25.57 2.12
N ASP A 163 12.39 25.88 0.85
CA ASP A 163 13.32 26.94 0.47
C ASP A 163 12.62 28.26 0.09
N GLY A 164 11.30 28.35 0.24
CA GLY A 164 10.50 29.47 -0.27
C GLY A 164 10.42 29.57 -1.79
N GLU A 165 10.96 28.60 -2.53
CA GLU A 165 10.98 28.51 -4.00
C GLU A 165 10.22 27.28 -4.51
N ASN A 166 9.16 26.88 -3.78
CA ASN A 166 8.27 25.74 -4.06
C ASN A 166 8.95 24.36 -4.02
N ASN A 167 10.12 24.24 -3.37
CA ASN A 167 10.73 22.94 -3.10
C ASN A 167 10.53 22.54 -1.65
N ILE A 168 10.14 21.28 -1.46
CA ILE A 168 10.00 20.66 -0.15
C ILE A 168 11.19 19.73 0.07
N TYR A 169 11.72 19.75 1.29
CA TYR A 169 12.83 18.92 1.70
C TYR A 169 12.38 18.10 2.90
N VAL A 170 12.50 16.78 2.78
CA VAL A 170 12.19 15.84 3.86
C VAL A 170 13.48 15.21 4.35
N PHE A 171 13.74 15.31 5.66
CA PHE A 171 14.85 14.62 6.30
C PHE A 171 14.48 13.17 6.56
N VAL A 172 15.32 12.25 6.08
CA VAL A 172 15.12 10.81 6.20
C VAL A 172 16.30 10.22 6.96
N PRO A 173 16.15 9.95 8.28
CA PRO A 173 17.16 9.27 9.06
C PRO A 173 17.44 7.87 8.53
N TYR A 174 18.69 7.40 8.63
CA TYR A 174 19.02 6.03 8.28
C TYR A 174 18.36 5.01 9.20
N SER A 175 17.81 3.98 8.59
CA SER A 175 17.21 2.82 9.25
C SER A 175 17.59 1.55 8.48
N ASP A 176 18.03 0.52 9.20
CA ASP A 176 18.29 -0.82 8.66
C ASP A 176 17.00 -1.50 8.14
N ALA A 177 15.83 -1.04 8.59
CA ALA A 177 14.54 -1.44 8.04
C ALA A 177 14.16 -0.60 6.82
N GLY A 178 14.83 0.52 6.56
CA GLY A 178 14.38 1.55 5.61
C GLY A 178 13.20 2.36 6.11
N VAL A 179 12.78 3.35 5.33
CA VAL A 179 11.60 4.19 5.59
C VAL A 179 10.74 4.24 4.33
N ARG A 180 9.43 4.05 4.48
CA ARG A 180 8.42 4.09 3.41
C ARG A 180 7.33 5.06 3.81
N PHE A 181 7.13 6.12 3.03
CA PHE A 181 6.16 7.15 3.41
C PHE A 181 5.52 7.83 2.20
N SER A 182 4.33 8.37 2.43
CA SER A 182 3.58 9.25 1.54
C SER A 182 3.88 10.71 1.86
N VAL A 183 4.06 11.53 0.83
CA VAL A 183 4.19 12.99 0.92
C VAL A 183 2.94 13.63 0.34
N GLU A 184 2.17 14.29 1.20
CA GLU A 184 0.81 14.72 0.88
C GLU A 184 0.71 16.24 0.92
N PHE A 185 0.47 16.84 -0.24
CA PHE A 185 0.28 18.28 -0.37
C PHE A 185 -1.19 18.63 -0.14
N GLN A 186 -1.46 19.59 0.74
CA GLN A 186 -2.82 19.99 1.13
C GLN A 186 -3.66 20.47 -0.08
N ASP A 187 -3.04 21.13 -1.06
CA ASP A 187 -3.68 21.62 -2.29
C ASP A 187 -3.90 20.51 -3.35
N ASN A 188 -3.47 19.28 -3.07
CA ASN A 188 -3.57 18.12 -3.96
C ASN A 188 -4.51 17.03 -3.42
N LEU A 189 -5.23 17.28 -2.33
CA LEU A 189 -6.13 16.28 -1.75
C LEU A 189 -7.41 16.12 -2.57
N TYR A 190 -7.83 14.87 -2.75
CA TYR A 190 -9.14 14.49 -3.26
C TYR A 190 -10.00 13.94 -2.11
N THR A 191 -11.28 14.32 -2.08
CA THR A 191 -12.24 13.88 -1.06
C THR A 191 -13.21 12.90 -1.68
N TYR A 192 -13.10 11.62 -1.31
CA TYR A 192 -14.05 10.59 -1.72
C TYR A 192 -15.36 10.76 -0.95
N ARG A 193 -16.47 10.67 -1.69
CA ARG A 193 -17.82 10.78 -1.14
C ARG A 193 -18.76 9.70 -1.67
N ASP A 194 -19.71 9.30 -0.85
CA ASP A 194 -20.73 8.31 -1.22
C ASP A 194 -21.91 8.92 -2.01
N SER A 195 -22.57 8.06 -2.78
CA SER A 195 -23.74 8.39 -3.58
C SER A 195 -25.05 8.39 -2.80
N CYS A 196 -25.07 7.76 -1.61
CA CYS A 196 -26.27 7.50 -0.85
C CYS A 196 -26.03 7.34 0.65
N ASN A 197 -27.12 7.22 1.41
CA ASN A 197 -27.10 6.98 2.86
C ASN A 197 -27.51 5.54 3.25
N THR A 198 -27.27 4.58 2.36
CA THR A 198 -27.55 3.16 2.60
C THR A 198 -26.25 2.39 2.90
N THR A 199 -26.34 1.09 3.13
CA THR A 199 -25.18 0.23 3.34
C THR A 199 -24.45 -0.14 2.05
N GLU A 200 -25.03 0.12 0.89
CA GLU A 200 -24.45 -0.20 -0.42
C GLU A 200 -24.47 1.04 -1.29
N CYS A 201 -23.35 1.75 -1.31
CA CYS A 201 -23.20 2.98 -2.08
C CYS A 201 -22.01 2.90 -3.04
N GLU A 202 -22.07 3.78 -4.03
CA GLU A 202 -21.00 4.02 -5.00
C GLU A 202 -20.30 5.33 -4.65
N PHE A 203 -19.14 5.60 -5.23
CA PHE A 203 -18.57 6.94 -5.17
C PHE A 203 -19.28 7.89 -6.14
N VAL A 204 -19.35 9.17 -5.76
CA VAL A 204 -19.78 10.28 -6.64
C VAL A 204 -18.69 11.32 -6.75
N GLN A 205 -18.75 12.12 -7.82
CA GLN A 205 -17.80 13.19 -8.09
C GLN A 205 -18.48 14.37 -8.79
N ASP A 206 -17.96 15.58 -8.59
CA ASP A 206 -18.41 16.83 -9.23
C ASP A 206 -17.29 17.49 -10.05
N TRP A 207 -16.22 16.75 -10.34
CA TRP A 207 -15.02 17.25 -11.01
C TRP A 207 -15.15 17.23 -12.54
N VAL A 208 -15.62 16.12 -13.09
CA VAL A 208 -15.63 15.83 -14.53
C VAL A 208 -17.05 15.56 -14.98
N SER A 209 -17.68 16.55 -15.62
CA SER A 209 -19.11 16.58 -15.95
C SER A 209 -19.61 15.46 -16.88
N ASP A 210 -18.71 14.89 -17.67
CA ASP A 210 -18.96 13.78 -18.59
C ASP A 210 -18.41 12.44 -18.06
N GLY A 211 -17.89 12.43 -16.83
CA GLY A 211 -17.37 11.24 -16.15
C GLY A 211 -18.48 10.39 -15.50
N PRO A 212 -18.17 9.12 -15.17
CA PRO A 212 -19.05 8.26 -14.41
C PRO A 212 -19.39 8.89 -13.05
N TYR A 213 -20.63 8.63 -12.60
CA TYR A 213 -21.15 9.08 -11.30
C TYR A 213 -21.00 10.59 -11.04
N TYR A 214 -21.03 11.40 -12.11
CA TYR A 214 -21.03 12.86 -11.98
C TYR A 214 -22.34 13.35 -11.35
N ILE A 215 -22.21 14.23 -10.36
CA ILE A 215 -23.31 15.03 -9.84
C ILE A 215 -22.95 16.52 -9.92
N PRO A 216 -23.90 17.41 -10.20
CA PRO A 216 -23.60 18.83 -10.43
C PRO A 216 -23.15 19.58 -9.16
N GLU A 217 -23.44 19.05 -7.98
CA GLU A 217 -23.10 19.66 -6.69
C GLU A 217 -23.04 18.57 -5.61
N LEU A 218 -21.93 18.53 -4.86
CA LEU A 218 -21.80 17.72 -3.65
C LEU A 218 -22.41 18.46 -2.46
N THR A 219 -23.26 17.79 -1.68
CA THR A 219 -23.85 18.36 -0.44
C THR A 219 -23.35 17.60 0.78
N ASP A 220 -23.77 18.03 1.97
CA ASP A 220 -23.52 17.30 3.22
C ASP A 220 -24.23 15.94 3.28
N ASP A 221 -25.16 15.65 2.36
CA ASP A 221 -25.79 14.33 2.24
C ASP A 221 -24.86 13.30 1.58
N ASN A 222 -23.81 13.76 0.87
CA ASN A 222 -22.74 12.92 0.30
C ASN A 222 -21.60 12.86 1.31
N ALA A 223 -21.58 11.83 2.12
CA ALA A 223 -20.65 11.74 3.22
C ALA A 223 -19.23 11.44 2.77
N ILE A 224 -18.26 11.96 3.53
CA ILE A 224 -16.85 11.71 3.29
C ILE A 224 -16.52 10.28 3.72
N THR A 225 -15.89 9.53 2.81
CA THR A 225 -15.46 8.15 3.02
C THR A 225 -13.94 7.98 3.00
N GLY A 226 -13.21 8.97 2.49
CA GLY A 226 -11.74 9.02 2.48
C GLY A 226 -11.23 10.36 1.97
N ILE A 227 -10.03 10.75 2.40
CA ILE A 227 -9.33 11.94 1.91
C ILE A 227 -7.87 11.56 1.69
N GLU A 228 -7.42 11.60 0.45
CA GLU A 228 -6.07 11.19 0.06
C GLU A 228 -5.55 12.06 -1.09
N PRO A 229 -4.23 12.06 -1.37
CA PRO A 229 -3.71 12.77 -2.53
C PRO A 229 -4.33 12.29 -3.83
N ARG A 230 -4.76 13.23 -4.68
CA ARG A 230 -5.16 12.94 -6.06
C ARG A 230 -3.99 12.37 -6.84
N ASP A 231 -2.86 13.07 -6.78
CA ASP A 231 -1.58 12.63 -7.32
C ASP A 231 -0.68 12.24 -6.16
N ALA A 232 -0.69 10.98 -5.75
CA ALA A 232 0.10 10.51 -4.61
C ALA A 232 1.59 10.49 -4.93
N LEU A 233 2.44 10.77 -3.94
CA LEU A 233 3.89 10.64 -4.01
C LEU A 233 4.40 9.77 -2.86
N LEU A 234 4.92 8.59 -3.20
CA LEU A 234 5.55 7.68 -2.25
C LEU A 234 7.07 7.78 -2.33
N ILE A 235 7.73 7.77 -1.18
CA ILE A 235 9.18 7.72 -1.05
C ILE A 235 9.58 6.40 -0.39
N PHE A 236 10.44 5.64 -1.06
CA PHE A 236 11.01 4.40 -0.54
C PHE A 236 12.52 4.59 -0.32
N ALA A 237 12.91 4.88 0.92
CA ALA A 237 14.29 4.97 1.34
C ALA A 237 14.75 3.60 1.86
N SER A 238 15.36 2.80 0.97
CA SER A 238 15.66 1.40 1.25
C SER A 238 17.13 1.20 1.67
N PRO A 239 17.42 0.36 2.68
CA PRO A 239 18.79 -0.03 2.97
C PRO A 239 19.33 -0.87 1.81
N PRO A 240 20.64 -0.82 1.49
CA PRO A 240 21.21 -1.81 0.58
C PRO A 240 21.08 -3.22 1.17
N PRO A 241 21.02 -4.27 0.35
CA PRO A 241 21.03 -5.63 0.84
C PRO A 241 22.26 -5.91 1.71
N SER A 242 22.06 -6.70 2.77
CA SER A 242 23.15 -7.05 3.68
C SER A 242 24.34 -7.67 2.90
N PRO A 243 25.58 -7.26 3.18
CA PRO A 243 26.77 -7.77 2.49
C PRO A 243 26.96 -9.29 2.64
N THR A 244 26.46 -9.87 3.73
CA THR A 244 26.54 -11.30 4.02
C THR A 244 25.39 -12.09 3.41
N ALA A 245 24.40 -11.41 2.83
CA ALA A 245 23.22 -12.02 2.28
C ALA A 245 23.49 -12.42 0.83
N ASP A 246 23.53 -13.73 0.58
CA ASP A 246 23.77 -14.28 -0.75
C ASP A 246 22.48 -14.34 -1.58
N PHE A 247 21.86 -13.17 -1.77
CA PHE A 247 20.60 -13.03 -2.50
C PHE A 247 20.77 -12.54 -3.92
N VAL A 248 22.02 -12.40 -4.38
CA VAL A 248 22.32 -11.70 -5.63
C VAL A 248 23.23 -12.58 -6.46
N PRO A 249 22.69 -13.15 -7.54
CA PRO A 249 23.43 -14.05 -8.41
C PRO A 249 24.72 -13.40 -8.90
N ASP A 250 25.83 -14.15 -8.84
CA ASP A 250 27.04 -13.77 -9.55
C ASP A 250 26.78 -13.95 -11.06
N ARG A 251 26.80 -12.85 -11.81
CA ARG A 251 26.58 -12.87 -13.26
C ARG A 251 27.74 -13.45 -14.06
N SER A 252 28.90 -13.66 -13.42
CA SER A 252 30.10 -14.18 -14.07
C SER A 252 30.19 -15.71 -14.05
N VAL A 253 29.32 -16.37 -13.28
CA VAL A 253 29.31 -17.83 -13.15
C VAL A 253 28.34 -18.47 -14.16
N PRO A 254 28.64 -19.67 -14.69
CA PRO A 254 27.81 -20.33 -15.69
C PRO A 254 26.40 -20.72 -15.17
N GLU A 255 26.19 -20.75 -13.86
CA GLU A 255 24.89 -21.03 -13.24
C GLU A 255 23.89 -19.89 -13.37
N THR A 256 24.30 -18.72 -13.87
CA THR A 256 23.45 -17.53 -14.00
C THR A 256 23.11 -17.22 -15.46
N TYR A 257 21.83 -17.25 -15.81
CA TYR A 257 21.34 -16.73 -17.08
C TYR A 257 21.15 -15.22 -17.00
N VAL A 258 21.78 -14.46 -17.90
CA VAL A 258 21.71 -13.00 -17.91
C VAL A 258 20.71 -12.53 -18.96
N VAL A 259 19.65 -11.84 -18.50
CA VAL A 259 18.65 -11.21 -19.36
C VAL A 259 19.06 -9.77 -19.63
N TYR A 260 19.14 -9.40 -20.91
CA TYR A 260 19.50 -8.06 -21.36
C TYR A 260 18.24 -7.21 -21.60
N PRO A 261 18.31 -5.86 -21.46
CA PRO A 261 17.15 -4.98 -21.69
C PRO A 261 16.53 -5.15 -23.08
N GLY A 262 15.22 -5.00 -23.16
CA GLY A 262 14.40 -5.26 -24.34
C GLY A 262 13.39 -6.40 -24.13
N ASP A 263 13.07 -7.11 -25.21
CA ASP A 263 12.15 -8.24 -25.15
C ASP A 263 12.73 -9.38 -24.29
N VAL A 264 11.94 -9.84 -23.33
CA VAL A 264 12.30 -10.97 -22.46
C VAL A 264 12.20 -12.28 -23.26
N PRO A 265 13.24 -13.14 -23.27
CA PRO A 265 13.22 -14.40 -23.99
C PRO A 265 12.45 -15.48 -23.22
N VAL A 266 11.11 -15.34 -23.14
CA VAL A 266 10.22 -16.17 -22.32
C VAL A 266 10.36 -17.66 -22.62
N SER A 267 10.42 -18.04 -23.91
CA SER A 267 10.59 -19.43 -24.34
C SER A 267 11.91 -20.05 -23.86
N ASP A 268 12.99 -19.25 -23.87
CA ASP A 268 14.30 -19.72 -23.46
C ASP A 268 14.32 -19.92 -21.95
N LEU A 269 13.81 -18.94 -21.19
CA LEU A 269 13.75 -18.98 -19.73
C LEU A 269 12.90 -20.15 -19.18
N ALA A 270 11.94 -20.66 -19.96
CA ALA A 270 11.19 -21.87 -19.62
C ALA A 270 12.01 -23.17 -19.74
N SER A 271 13.15 -23.14 -20.45
CA SER A 271 13.96 -24.32 -20.80
C SER A 271 15.44 -24.25 -20.41
N ILE A 272 15.89 -23.15 -19.82
CA ILE A 272 17.25 -23.02 -19.28
C ILE A 272 17.56 -24.12 -18.24
N THR A 273 18.85 -24.38 -18.05
CA THR A 273 19.36 -25.26 -16.99
C THR A 273 20.07 -24.48 -15.89
N ASN A 274 20.17 -23.17 -16.04
CA ASN A 274 20.74 -22.25 -15.07
C ASN A 274 19.92 -22.23 -13.78
N VAL A 275 20.60 -22.08 -12.65
CA VAL A 275 19.96 -22.02 -11.33
C VAL A 275 19.48 -20.61 -11.01
N ASN A 276 20.14 -19.60 -11.56
CA ASN A 276 19.82 -18.19 -11.35
C ASN A 276 19.42 -17.50 -12.66
N VAL A 277 18.52 -16.52 -12.54
CA VAL A 277 18.21 -15.57 -13.61
C VAL A 277 18.55 -14.17 -13.11
N TYR A 278 19.28 -13.40 -13.91
CA TYR A 278 19.71 -12.05 -13.57
C TYR A 278 19.27 -11.06 -14.65
N PHE A 279 18.40 -10.13 -14.30
CA PHE A 279 17.99 -9.04 -15.19
C PHE A 279 18.99 -7.88 -15.09
N MET A 280 19.63 -7.55 -16.20
CA MET A 280 20.51 -6.39 -16.28
C MET A 280 19.72 -5.09 -16.07
N PRO A 281 20.32 -4.02 -15.53
CA PRO A 281 19.64 -2.74 -15.41
C PRO A 281 19.15 -2.22 -16.77
N GLY A 282 17.87 -1.89 -16.84
CA GLY A 282 17.20 -1.39 -18.05
C GLY A 282 15.72 -1.78 -18.04
N VAL A 283 15.03 -1.47 -19.12
CA VAL A 283 13.62 -1.85 -19.33
C VAL A 283 13.57 -3.22 -19.98
N HIS A 284 12.77 -4.11 -19.40
CA HIS A 284 12.52 -5.45 -19.93
C HIS A 284 11.02 -5.58 -20.13
N GLU A 285 10.62 -6.16 -21.25
CA GLU A 285 9.22 -6.24 -21.57
C GLU A 285 8.81 -7.62 -22.11
N MET A 286 7.58 -7.99 -21.80
CA MET A 286 6.89 -9.13 -22.41
C MET A 286 5.72 -8.60 -23.24
N ALA A 287 5.23 -9.42 -24.16
CA ALA A 287 3.93 -9.18 -24.77
C ALA A 287 2.82 -9.26 -23.71
N ALA A 288 1.71 -8.56 -23.93
CA ALA A 288 0.53 -8.63 -23.05
C ALA A 288 -0.15 -10.02 -23.05
N THR A 289 0.33 -10.94 -23.90
CA THR A 289 -0.17 -12.30 -24.10
C THR A 289 0.85 -13.36 -23.66
N GLU A 290 1.83 -12.99 -22.85
CA GLU A 290 2.87 -13.88 -22.35
C GLU A 290 3.15 -13.56 -20.88
N HIS A 291 3.64 -14.53 -20.12
CA HIS A 291 4.21 -14.30 -18.80
C HIS A 291 5.41 -15.24 -18.59
N LEU A 292 6.24 -14.91 -17.60
CA LEU A 292 7.47 -15.63 -17.35
C LEU A 292 7.23 -16.97 -16.65
N MET A 293 7.26 -18.05 -17.41
CA MET A 293 7.32 -19.41 -16.89
C MET A 293 8.78 -19.84 -16.77
N LEU A 294 9.25 -20.04 -15.54
CA LEU A 294 10.64 -20.39 -15.27
C LEU A 294 10.85 -21.91 -15.36
N SER A 295 12.00 -22.30 -15.89
CA SER A 295 12.48 -23.67 -15.79
C SER A 295 12.53 -24.15 -14.33
N SER A 296 12.22 -25.43 -14.10
CA SER A 296 12.28 -26.06 -12.77
C SER A 296 13.67 -26.10 -12.15
N SER A 297 14.72 -25.79 -12.93
CA SER A 297 16.10 -25.64 -12.44
C SER A 297 16.33 -24.33 -11.69
N VAL A 298 15.49 -23.32 -11.91
CA VAL A 298 15.66 -21.98 -11.35
C VAL A 298 15.21 -21.95 -9.89
N ASN A 299 16.11 -21.53 -9.00
CA ASN A 299 15.77 -21.15 -7.64
C ASN A 299 15.55 -19.64 -7.61
N TRP A 300 14.29 -19.21 -7.62
CA TRP A 300 13.98 -17.78 -7.69
C TRP A 300 14.19 -17.10 -6.33
N ARG A 301 15.25 -16.30 -6.24
CA ARG A 301 15.50 -15.34 -5.16
C ARG A 301 15.62 -13.96 -5.79
N VAL A 302 14.66 -13.07 -5.56
CA VAL A 302 14.71 -11.69 -6.07
C VAL A 302 15.47 -10.83 -5.08
N GLN A 303 16.76 -10.61 -5.33
CA GLN A 303 17.42 -9.43 -4.80
C GLN A 303 18.61 -9.03 -5.66
N SER A 304 18.97 -7.75 -5.64
CA SER A 304 20.13 -7.24 -6.36
C SER A 304 21.01 -6.45 -5.39
N LYS A 305 22.32 -6.76 -5.32
CA LYS A 305 23.28 -6.35 -4.24
C LYS A 305 23.50 -4.84 -4.21
N ARG A 306 22.96 -4.14 -5.21
CA ARG A 306 23.29 -2.75 -5.52
C ARG A 306 22.12 -1.95 -6.11
N ARG A 307 20.96 -2.56 -6.40
CA ARG A 307 19.86 -1.93 -7.17
C ARG A 307 18.51 -2.55 -6.83
N VAL A 308 17.44 -1.81 -7.07
CA VAL A 308 16.07 -2.30 -6.90
C VAL A 308 15.42 -2.53 -8.26
N SER A 309 14.55 -3.53 -8.35
CA SER A 309 13.77 -3.86 -9.56
C SER A 309 12.29 -3.55 -9.32
N ALA A 310 11.59 -3.14 -10.36
CA ALA A 310 10.13 -3.08 -10.40
C ALA A 310 9.62 -4.14 -11.39
N SER A 311 8.66 -4.95 -10.97
CA SER A 311 7.90 -5.86 -11.83
C SER A 311 6.51 -5.27 -12.04
N SER A 312 6.13 -5.00 -13.29
CA SER A 312 4.89 -4.30 -13.64
C SER A 312 3.95 -5.20 -14.44
N GLY A 313 2.68 -5.21 -14.05
CA GLY A 313 1.59 -5.87 -14.78
C GLY A 313 0.87 -4.96 -15.79
N GLU A 314 1.40 -3.76 -16.07
CA GLU A 314 0.66 -2.68 -16.76
C GLU A 314 0.16 -2.98 -18.17
N LYS A 315 0.69 -4.01 -18.82
CA LYS A 315 0.25 -4.46 -20.16
C LYS A 315 -0.92 -5.43 -20.11
N TYR A 316 -1.18 -6.06 -18.97
CA TYR A 316 -2.27 -7.02 -18.81
C TYR A 316 -3.59 -6.30 -18.53
N VAL A 317 -4.69 -6.87 -19.01
CA VAL A 317 -6.04 -6.41 -18.67
C VAL A 317 -6.43 -6.92 -17.27
N TYR A 318 -7.49 -6.36 -16.70
CA TYR A 318 -8.10 -6.91 -15.49
C TYR A 318 -8.40 -8.41 -15.67
N GLN A 319 -8.10 -9.21 -14.65
CA GLN A 319 -8.29 -10.67 -14.66
C GLN A 319 -7.67 -11.42 -15.85
N ALA A 320 -6.58 -10.91 -16.46
CA ALA A 320 -5.94 -11.52 -17.62
C ALA A 320 -5.74 -13.04 -17.46
N ASN A 321 -6.47 -13.83 -18.25
CA ASN A 321 -6.57 -15.28 -18.08
C ASN A 321 -5.53 -16.01 -18.93
N THR A 322 -4.58 -16.71 -18.31
CA THR A 322 -3.47 -17.37 -19.02
C THR A 322 -3.94 -18.50 -19.94
N ALA A 323 -5.05 -19.17 -19.62
CA ALA A 323 -5.67 -20.17 -20.49
C ALA A 323 -6.59 -19.54 -21.55
N GLY A 324 -7.15 -18.37 -21.26
CA GLY A 324 -8.05 -17.59 -22.12
C GLY A 324 -7.35 -16.58 -23.03
N GLY A 325 -6.07 -16.79 -23.36
CA GLY A 325 -5.31 -15.87 -24.22
C GLY A 325 -5.09 -14.48 -23.62
N TYR A 326 -5.04 -14.39 -22.29
CA TYR A 326 -4.86 -13.18 -21.49
C TYR A 326 -6.01 -12.19 -21.61
N THR A 327 -7.18 -12.64 -22.04
CA THR A 327 -8.40 -11.83 -22.04
C THR A 327 -8.94 -11.63 -20.62
N ASN A 328 -9.75 -10.58 -20.44
CA ASN A 328 -10.45 -10.28 -19.19
C ASN A 328 -11.52 -11.35 -18.95
N MET A 329 -11.14 -12.39 -18.21
CA MET A 329 -11.98 -13.54 -17.90
C MET A 329 -11.58 -14.09 -16.54
N ASP A 330 -12.42 -13.84 -15.54
CA ASP A 330 -12.18 -14.31 -14.18
C ASP A 330 -11.93 -15.82 -14.11
N SER A 331 -10.88 -16.18 -13.38
CA SER A 331 -10.60 -17.55 -13.00
C SER A 331 -9.65 -17.60 -11.80
N ASN A 332 -10.15 -18.16 -10.70
CA ASN A 332 -9.33 -18.49 -9.54
C ASN A 332 -8.12 -19.37 -9.88
N GLY A 333 -8.19 -20.22 -10.91
CA GLY A 333 -7.09 -21.08 -11.32
C GLY A 333 -6.14 -20.45 -12.36
N GLU A 334 -6.69 -19.66 -13.29
CA GLU A 334 -6.00 -19.31 -14.53
C GLU A 334 -5.79 -17.80 -14.73
N SER A 335 -6.34 -16.92 -13.89
CA SER A 335 -5.96 -15.50 -13.95
C SER A 335 -4.48 -15.32 -13.57
N LEU A 336 -3.80 -14.38 -14.22
CA LEU A 336 -2.36 -14.16 -14.02
C LEU A 336 -2.06 -13.60 -12.63
N ARG A 337 -0.97 -14.07 -12.01
CA ARG A 337 -0.43 -13.54 -10.75
C ARG A 337 0.96 -12.97 -11.01
N ILE A 338 1.33 -11.89 -10.30
CA ILE A 338 2.69 -11.33 -10.38
C ILE A 338 3.73 -12.35 -9.91
N TRP A 339 3.41 -13.09 -8.84
CA TRP A 339 4.20 -14.20 -8.33
C TRP A 339 3.31 -15.41 -8.11
N SER A 340 3.66 -16.55 -8.69
CA SER A 340 2.93 -17.80 -8.51
C SER A 340 3.87 -18.98 -8.27
N GLY A 341 3.35 -19.97 -7.56
CA GLY A 341 4.01 -21.25 -7.33
C GLY A 341 2.94 -22.32 -7.12
N HIS A 342 3.18 -23.52 -7.64
CA HIS A 342 2.23 -24.62 -7.52
C HIS A 342 2.60 -25.54 -6.35
N SER A 343 1.62 -25.87 -5.52
CA SER A 343 1.69 -26.97 -4.57
C SER A 343 0.84 -28.14 -5.08
N THR A 344 1.19 -29.36 -4.67
CA THR A 344 0.38 -30.54 -5.02
C THR A 344 -0.90 -30.55 -4.18
N SER A 345 -2.07 -30.60 -4.82
CA SER A 345 -3.36 -30.70 -4.13
C SER A 345 -3.39 -31.87 -3.13
N GLY A 346 -4.01 -31.63 -1.97
CA GLY A 346 -4.13 -32.60 -0.88
C GLY A 346 -2.84 -32.86 -0.09
N LYS A 347 -1.73 -32.17 -0.41
CA LYS A 347 -0.52 -32.18 0.42
C LYS A 347 -0.44 -30.89 1.22
N GLN A 348 0.04 -30.99 2.45
CA GLN A 348 0.37 -29.80 3.24
C GLN A 348 1.39 -28.99 2.45
N GLN A 349 1.03 -27.74 2.20
CA GLN A 349 1.88 -26.82 1.50
C GLN A 349 3.07 -26.44 2.40
N THR A 350 4.27 -26.42 1.80
CA THR A 350 5.55 -26.17 2.49
C THR A 350 6.20 -24.85 2.08
N PHE A 351 5.47 -23.97 1.39
CA PHE A 351 6.01 -22.66 1.02
C PHE A 351 5.99 -21.76 2.25
N THR A 352 7.15 -21.22 2.60
CA THR A 352 7.28 -20.17 3.59
C THR A 352 7.67 -18.91 2.86
N LEU A 353 6.92 -17.82 3.08
CA LEU A 353 7.31 -16.53 2.56
C LEU A 353 8.20 -15.82 3.58
N THR A 354 9.40 -15.43 3.17
CA THR A 354 10.22 -14.46 3.90
C THR A 354 10.37 -13.23 3.02
N SER A 355 9.67 -12.14 3.37
CA SER A 355 9.67 -10.90 2.58
C SER A 355 10.08 -9.72 3.43
N TRP A 356 10.98 -8.90 2.89
CA TRP A 356 11.42 -7.67 3.53
C TRP A 356 11.70 -6.59 2.49
N ASP A 357 11.42 -5.32 2.83
CA ASP A 357 11.57 -4.19 1.92
C ASP A 357 10.79 -4.37 0.59
N TYR A 358 9.65 -5.05 0.65
CA TYR A 358 8.74 -5.28 -0.48
C TYR A 358 7.68 -4.17 -0.59
N LYS A 359 7.32 -3.81 -1.83
CA LYS A 359 6.28 -2.80 -2.11
C LYS A 359 5.33 -3.27 -3.20
N GLN A 360 4.05 -3.01 -2.99
CA GLN A 360 3.01 -3.07 -4.01
C GLN A 360 2.44 -1.67 -4.20
N VAL A 361 2.43 -1.18 -5.44
CA VAL A 361 1.97 0.16 -5.84
C VAL A 361 1.10 0.07 -7.09
N GLY A 362 0.21 1.05 -7.31
CA GLY A 362 -0.60 1.10 -8.52
C GLY A 362 -1.65 -0.01 -8.69
N ALA A 363 -1.91 -0.77 -7.63
CA ALA A 363 -2.96 -1.78 -7.51
C ALA A 363 -4.39 -1.18 -7.47
N PHE A 364 -4.83 -0.54 -8.56
CA PHE A 364 -6.13 0.13 -8.63
C PHE A 364 -7.31 -0.80 -8.92
N PHE A 365 -7.07 -1.94 -9.57
CA PHE A 365 -8.13 -2.91 -9.85
C PHE A 365 -8.60 -3.60 -8.56
N GLY A 366 -9.84 -4.08 -8.53
CA GLY A 366 -10.29 -5.06 -7.55
C GLY A 366 -9.46 -6.35 -7.61
N GLN A 367 -9.58 -7.24 -6.62
CA GLN A 367 -8.81 -8.50 -6.54
C GLN A 367 -7.28 -8.33 -6.63
N THR A 368 -6.78 -7.14 -6.33
CA THR A 368 -5.35 -6.85 -6.22
C THR A 368 -4.89 -7.02 -4.78
N ASP A 369 -5.15 -8.22 -4.27
CA ASP A 369 -4.74 -8.66 -2.94
C ASP A 369 -3.26 -8.36 -2.69
N GLY A 370 -2.91 -8.17 -1.43
CA GLY A 370 -1.52 -8.30 -1.02
C GLY A 370 -1.09 -9.76 -0.93
N THR A 371 -0.12 -10.05 -0.06
CA THR A 371 0.47 -11.39 -0.07
C THR A 371 -0.32 -12.40 0.76
N THR A 372 -0.49 -13.61 0.22
CA THR A 372 -0.98 -14.77 0.98
C THR A 372 0.13 -15.36 1.84
N LEU A 373 -0.10 -15.39 3.15
CA LEU A 373 0.83 -15.88 4.15
C LEU A 373 0.47 -17.31 4.57
N TYR A 374 1.44 -18.20 4.36
CA TYR A 374 1.36 -19.60 4.69
C TYR A 374 2.13 -19.91 5.97
N SER A 375 2.04 -21.14 6.48
CA SER A 375 2.64 -21.48 7.76
C SER A 375 4.15 -21.17 7.82
N GLY A 376 4.59 -20.55 8.92
CA GLY A 376 5.96 -20.11 9.13
C GLY A 376 6.36 -18.81 8.41
N SER A 377 5.45 -18.16 7.67
CA SER A 377 5.78 -16.94 6.92
C SER A 377 6.18 -15.79 7.83
N ASN A 378 7.18 -15.03 7.41
CA ASN A 378 7.70 -13.86 8.10
C ASN A 378 7.80 -12.70 7.12
N ILE A 379 6.99 -11.66 7.32
CA ILE A 379 7.05 -10.46 6.50
C ILE A 379 7.32 -9.24 7.37
N HIS A 380 8.19 -8.35 6.88
CA HIS A 380 8.47 -7.10 7.57
C HIS A 380 8.89 -5.96 6.65
N ASP A 381 8.76 -4.73 7.11
CA ASP A 381 9.23 -3.53 6.40
C ASP A 381 8.62 -3.38 4.98
N VAL A 382 7.31 -3.60 4.87
CA VAL A 382 6.58 -3.66 3.60
C VAL A 382 5.64 -2.47 3.39
N PHE A 383 5.34 -2.16 2.14
CA PHE A 383 4.29 -1.19 1.77
C PHE A 383 3.28 -1.85 0.82
N TYR A 384 1.98 -1.67 1.08
CA TYR A 384 0.92 -2.14 0.20
C TYR A 384 -0.02 -1.00 -0.19
N HIS A 385 -0.25 -0.87 -1.49
CA HIS A 385 -1.50 -0.39 -2.06
C HIS A 385 -2.26 -1.63 -2.57
N SER A 386 -3.51 -1.81 -2.18
CA SER A 386 -4.33 -2.97 -2.56
C SER A 386 -5.79 -2.55 -2.76
N GLY A 387 -6.44 -3.10 -3.78
CA GLY A 387 -7.88 -2.99 -4.01
C GLY A 387 -8.69 -4.16 -3.45
N ASP A 388 -8.09 -4.99 -2.58
CA ASP A 388 -8.67 -6.19 -1.98
C ASP A 388 -7.94 -6.54 -0.66
N ASP A 389 -8.10 -7.77 -0.16
CA ASP A 389 -7.43 -8.34 1.00
C ASP A 389 -5.92 -8.02 1.04
N THR A 390 -5.47 -7.17 1.98
CA THR A 390 -4.06 -6.72 2.02
C THR A 390 -3.11 -7.75 2.63
N ILE A 391 -3.50 -8.38 3.75
CA ILE A 391 -2.66 -9.35 4.48
C ILE A 391 -3.50 -10.58 4.78
N LYS A 392 -3.26 -11.67 4.04
CA LYS A 392 -4.06 -12.90 4.14
C LYS A 392 -3.35 -13.93 5.00
N VAL A 393 -3.88 -14.19 6.19
CA VAL A 393 -3.27 -15.09 7.19
C VAL A 393 -4.00 -16.43 7.19
N TYR A 394 -3.52 -17.40 6.41
CA TYR A 394 -4.17 -18.72 6.26
C TYR A 394 -3.35 -19.89 6.81
N GLY A 395 -2.21 -19.61 7.42
CA GLY A 395 -1.33 -20.59 8.07
C GLY A 395 -1.13 -20.33 9.56
N SER A 396 -0.26 -21.14 10.18
CA SER A 396 0.17 -20.99 11.58
C SER A 396 1.60 -20.47 11.66
N GLU A 397 2.02 -19.96 12.82
CA GLU A 397 3.40 -19.48 13.04
C GLU A 397 3.79 -18.33 12.08
N ILE A 398 2.83 -17.47 11.74
CA ILE A 398 3.04 -16.31 10.88
C ILE A 398 3.45 -15.10 11.73
N THR A 399 4.39 -14.31 11.23
CA THR A 399 4.76 -13.02 11.81
C THR A 399 4.70 -11.92 10.76
N VAL A 400 3.97 -10.85 11.07
CA VAL A 400 3.92 -9.61 10.30
C VAL A 400 4.34 -8.48 11.24
N ARG A 401 5.34 -7.69 10.85
CA ARG A 401 5.84 -6.60 11.69
C ARG A 401 6.46 -5.47 10.87
N ASP A 402 6.41 -4.28 11.41
CA ASP A 402 7.25 -3.15 10.99
C ASP A 402 7.73 -2.46 12.29
N PRO A 403 8.91 -1.84 12.33
CA PRO A 403 9.42 -1.14 13.51
C PRO A 403 8.42 -0.19 14.16
N ASP A 404 7.53 0.42 13.37
CA ASP A 404 6.58 1.43 13.81
C ASP A 404 5.16 0.90 14.11
N GLY A 405 4.94 -0.40 13.89
CA GLY A 405 3.61 -1.03 13.92
C GLY A 405 2.96 -1.12 12.53
N ILE A 406 1.69 -1.51 12.47
CA ILE A 406 0.95 -1.58 11.21
C ILE A 406 0.23 -0.24 10.99
N GLU A 407 0.61 0.47 9.94
CA GLU A 407 0.06 1.79 9.63
C GLU A 407 -0.86 1.72 8.40
N VAL A 408 -2.15 1.87 8.63
CA VAL A 408 -3.15 2.05 7.57
C VAL A 408 -3.29 3.54 7.30
N ILE A 409 -2.53 4.05 6.33
CA ILE A 409 -2.42 5.49 6.09
C ILE A 409 -3.61 6.08 5.32
N HIS A 410 -4.33 5.26 4.56
CA HIS A 410 -5.55 5.63 3.82
C HIS A 410 -6.51 4.45 3.72
N MET A 411 -7.80 4.77 3.73
CA MET A 411 -8.90 3.87 3.37
C MET A 411 -9.95 4.69 2.62
N ARG A 412 -10.66 4.04 1.70
CA ARG A 412 -11.79 4.63 0.98
C ARG A 412 -12.80 3.54 0.65
N TYR A 413 -13.64 3.20 1.61
CA TYR A 413 -14.71 2.24 1.39
C TYR A 413 -15.98 2.96 0.92
N SER A 414 -16.58 2.51 -0.18
CA SER A 414 -17.86 3.03 -0.68
C SER A 414 -19.07 2.28 -0.10
N SER A 415 -18.88 1.03 0.33
CA SER A 415 -19.97 0.11 0.64
C SER A 415 -19.64 -0.89 1.77
N ASN A 416 -20.66 -1.34 2.49
CA ASN A 416 -20.57 -2.49 3.40
C ASN A 416 -20.40 -3.82 2.67
N GLY A 417 -20.88 -3.92 1.42
CA GLY A 417 -20.76 -5.12 0.60
C GLY A 417 -19.30 -5.48 0.29
N SER A 418 -18.38 -4.53 0.45
CA SER A 418 -16.93 -4.76 0.34
C SER A 418 -16.30 -5.32 1.63
N HIS A 419 -17.11 -5.67 2.64
CA HIS A 419 -16.64 -6.16 3.95
C HIS A 419 -15.52 -5.31 4.57
N PRO A 420 -15.68 -3.97 4.64
CA PRO A 420 -14.65 -3.08 5.15
C PRO A 420 -14.30 -3.43 6.60
N SER A 421 -13.02 -3.59 6.92
CA SER A 421 -12.54 -3.75 8.29
C SER A 421 -11.01 -3.70 8.34
N ILE A 422 -10.44 -3.33 9.50
CA ILE A 422 -9.00 -3.52 9.77
C ILE A 422 -8.69 -5.01 9.97
N ILE A 423 -9.59 -5.74 10.62
CA ILE A 423 -9.48 -7.19 10.86
C ILE A 423 -10.75 -7.89 10.33
N GLY A 424 -10.60 -8.61 9.22
CA GLY A 424 -11.71 -9.28 8.53
C GLY A 424 -11.67 -10.80 8.61
N ALA A 425 -12.84 -11.43 8.66
CA ALA A 425 -13.04 -12.83 8.29
C ALA A 425 -14.41 -12.94 7.60
N ASN A 426 -14.40 -13.23 6.30
CA ASN A 426 -15.61 -13.28 5.48
C ASN A 426 -16.30 -14.66 5.58
N GLN A 427 -17.54 -14.73 5.10
CA GLN A 427 -18.26 -15.98 4.94
C GLN A 427 -17.55 -16.92 3.94
N VAL A 428 -17.88 -18.21 4.00
CA VAL A 428 -17.47 -19.18 2.99
C VAL A 428 -18.02 -18.76 1.63
N TYR A 429 -17.15 -18.65 0.63
CA TYR A 429 -17.45 -18.08 -0.70
C TYR A 429 -18.66 -18.68 -1.42
N GLU A 430 -19.03 -19.92 -1.11
CA GLU A 430 -20.14 -20.65 -1.74
C GLU A 430 -21.51 -20.37 -1.10
N TYR A 431 -21.53 -19.69 0.06
CA TYR A 431 -22.73 -19.45 0.85
C TYR A 431 -23.10 -17.96 0.85
N ALA A 432 -24.40 -17.67 0.94
CA ALA A 432 -24.83 -16.29 1.14
C ALA A 432 -24.45 -15.79 2.53
N GLU A 433 -24.16 -14.49 2.67
CA GLU A 433 -23.85 -13.84 3.95
C GLU A 433 -24.99 -13.99 4.99
N THR A 434 -26.22 -14.27 4.56
CA THR A 434 -27.36 -14.53 5.44
C THR A 434 -27.41 -15.96 6.00
N GLU A 435 -26.58 -16.87 5.49
CA GLU A 435 -26.53 -18.27 5.93
C GLU A 435 -25.57 -18.40 7.13
N THR A 436 -26.14 -18.48 8.34
CA THR A 436 -25.40 -18.39 9.60
C THR A 436 -25.06 -19.76 10.23
N ASP A 437 -25.43 -20.85 9.57
CA ASP A 437 -25.27 -22.24 9.98
C ASP A 437 -24.19 -22.99 9.16
N THR A 438 -23.19 -22.26 8.68
CA THR A 438 -22.12 -22.72 7.78
C THR A 438 -20.78 -22.98 8.47
N ALA A 439 -20.71 -22.80 9.79
CA ALA A 439 -19.45 -22.89 10.53
C ALA A 439 -19.02 -24.35 10.78
N ASP A 440 -17.72 -24.54 11.06
CA ASP A 440 -17.13 -25.82 11.46
C ASP A 440 -16.58 -25.74 12.90
N PRO A 441 -17.32 -26.25 13.91
CA PRO A 441 -16.92 -26.26 15.31
C PRO A 441 -15.82 -27.28 15.61
N SER A 442 -15.35 -28.08 14.65
CA SER A 442 -14.19 -28.97 14.83
C SER A 442 -12.85 -28.26 14.64
N LEU A 443 -12.86 -27.07 14.03
CA LEU A 443 -11.68 -26.26 13.76
C LEU A 443 -11.48 -25.20 14.86
N THR A 444 -10.30 -24.58 14.92
CA THR A 444 -10.04 -23.48 15.86
C THR A 444 -8.95 -22.54 15.34
N VAL A 445 -9.23 -21.24 15.34
CA VAL A 445 -8.23 -20.17 15.27
C VAL A 445 -7.78 -19.87 16.71
N ARG A 446 -6.48 -19.99 16.98
CA ARG A 446 -5.97 -19.80 18.35
C ARG A 446 -4.64 -19.08 18.41
N ASN A 447 -4.40 -18.41 19.55
CA ASN A 447 -3.14 -17.72 19.87
C ASN A 447 -2.77 -16.67 18.81
N VAL A 448 -3.72 -15.79 18.49
CA VAL A 448 -3.53 -14.72 17.50
C VAL A 448 -3.38 -13.39 18.22
N THR A 449 -2.41 -12.58 17.80
CA THR A 449 -2.21 -11.23 18.33
C THR A 449 -2.14 -10.22 17.19
N PHE A 450 -3.05 -9.25 17.24
CA PHE A 450 -3.03 -8.03 16.44
C PHE A 450 -2.61 -6.90 17.38
N GLN A 451 -1.48 -6.24 17.09
CA GLN A 451 -0.97 -5.22 17.99
C GLN A 451 -0.36 -4.03 17.25
N ASN A 452 -0.45 -2.85 17.87
CA ASN A 452 0.16 -1.61 17.39
C ASN A 452 -0.31 -1.25 15.98
N ILE A 453 -1.62 -1.15 15.80
CA ILE A 453 -2.24 -0.78 14.51
C ILE A 453 -2.76 0.64 14.60
N ARG A 454 -2.38 1.51 13.68
CA ARG A 454 -2.97 2.85 13.56
C ARG A 454 -3.59 3.04 12.18
N ALA A 455 -4.86 3.44 12.18
CA ALA A 455 -5.57 3.82 10.98
C ALA A 455 -5.78 5.33 10.97
N GLN A 456 -5.25 6.00 9.94
CA GLN A 456 -5.22 7.44 9.82
C GLN A 456 -6.31 7.93 8.86
N GLY A 457 -6.79 9.16 9.08
CA GLY A 457 -7.88 9.75 8.32
C GLY A 457 -9.25 9.16 8.61
N VAL A 458 -10.18 9.39 7.68
CA VAL A 458 -11.54 8.83 7.70
C VAL A 458 -11.46 7.38 7.24
N GLY A 459 -12.02 6.45 8.02
CA GLY A 459 -11.86 5.03 7.78
C GLY A 459 -13.03 4.14 8.20
N GLY A 460 -12.77 2.84 8.11
CA GLY A 460 -13.73 1.80 8.44
C GLY A 460 -13.78 1.44 9.93
N ASN A 461 -14.32 0.25 10.19
CA ASN A 461 -14.44 -0.32 11.52
C ASN A 461 -13.18 -1.10 11.95
N LEU A 462 -13.11 -1.47 13.24
CA LEU A 462 -12.04 -2.30 13.77
C LEU A 462 -12.08 -3.71 13.18
N MET A 463 -13.24 -4.37 13.19
CA MET A 463 -13.34 -5.76 12.79
C MET A 463 -14.67 -6.16 12.18
N ARG A 464 -14.65 -7.08 11.23
CA ARG A 464 -15.83 -7.83 10.78
C ARG A 464 -15.48 -9.29 10.65
N ILE A 465 -15.91 -10.06 11.64
CA ILE A 465 -15.55 -11.46 11.76
C ILE A 465 -16.83 -12.28 11.68
N VAL A 466 -17.01 -13.00 10.58
CA VAL A 466 -17.93 -14.12 10.47
C VAL A 466 -17.25 -15.33 11.15
N PRO A 467 -17.73 -15.79 12.32
CA PRO A 467 -17.03 -16.81 13.07
C PRO A 467 -17.34 -18.19 12.49
N LEU A 468 -16.56 -18.61 11.48
CA LEU A 468 -16.69 -19.92 10.83
C LEU A 468 -16.04 -21.06 11.62
N THR A 469 -15.37 -20.75 12.73
CA THR A 469 -14.60 -21.69 13.54
C THR A 469 -14.42 -21.15 14.96
N ASN A 470 -14.04 -22.00 15.92
CA ASN A 470 -13.80 -21.57 17.30
C ASN A 470 -12.63 -20.58 17.39
N TYR A 471 -12.69 -19.67 18.37
CA TYR A 471 -11.62 -18.72 18.68
C TYR A 471 -11.11 -18.91 20.11
N GLU A 472 -9.79 -19.07 20.27
CA GLU A 472 -9.14 -19.26 21.57
C GLU A 472 -7.90 -18.36 21.70
N GLY A 473 -7.89 -17.44 22.66
CA GLY A 473 -6.73 -16.58 22.92
C GLY A 473 -6.43 -15.63 21.77
N VAL A 474 -7.40 -14.78 21.42
CA VAL A 474 -7.24 -13.69 20.44
C VAL A 474 -7.01 -12.40 21.21
N LEU A 475 -5.90 -11.72 20.92
CA LEU A 475 -5.59 -10.41 21.49
C LEU A 475 -5.58 -9.36 20.39
N ILE A 476 -6.39 -8.31 20.54
CA ILE A 476 -6.34 -7.08 19.76
C ILE A 476 -5.90 -5.98 20.73
N GLU A 477 -4.68 -5.49 20.59
CA GLU A 477 -4.08 -4.57 21.57
C GLU A 477 -3.49 -3.31 20.91
N ASN A 478 -3.68 -2.15 21.54
CA ASN A 478 -3.09 -0.89 21.08
C ASN A 478 -3.44 -0.58 19.61
N VAL A 479 -4.75 -0.54 19.33
CA VAL A 479 -5.29 -0.17 18.03
C VAL A 479 -5.94 1.20 18.12
N SER A 480 -5.64 2.10 17.18
CA SER A 480 -6.29 3.41 17.12
C SER A 480 -6.84 3.70 15.73
N LEU A 481 -8.09 4.15 15.66
CA LEU A 481 -8.72 4.69 14.46
C LEU A 481 -8.86 6.21 14.64
N GLU A 482 -8.32 7.00 13.71
CA GLU A 482 -8.40 8.45 13.80
C GLU A 482 -9.85 8.93 13.71
N GLN A 483 -10.58 8.46 12.70
CA GLN A 483 -11.98 8.83 12.50
C GLN A 483 -12.76 7.74 11.76
N PHE A 484 -14.00 7.52 12.15
CA PHE A 484 -14.94 6.71 11.37
C PHE A 484 -15.50 7.48 10.17
N SER A 485 -15.79 6.76 9.08
CA SER A 485 -16.78 7.19 8.10
C SER A 485 -18.10 7.54 8.77
N VAL A 486 -18.97 8.30 8.10
CA VAL A 486 -20.27 8.64 8.71
C VAL A 486 -21.06 7.38 9.07
N ARG A 487 -21.92 7.51 10.08
CA ARG A 487 -22.65 6.36 10.62
C ARG A 487 -23.77 5.84 9.73
N THR A 488 -24.26 6.63 8.79
CA THR A 488 -25.39 6.25 7.93
C THR A 488 -25.06 5.11 6.96
N THR A 489 -23.79 4.96 6.58
CA THR A 489 -23.36 3.90 5.65
C THR A 489 -23.16 2.54 6.32
N GLY A 490 -23.10 2.49 7.65
CA GLY A 490 -22.78 1.26 8.38
C GLY A 490 -21.31 0.81 8.28
N ILE A 491 -20.46 1.45 7.47
CA ILE A 491 -19.03 1.11 7.27
C ILE A 491 -18.26 1.17 8.59
N TYR A 492 -18.57 2.14 9.44
CA TYR A 492 -17.99 2.31 10.77
C TYR A 492 -18.29 1.17 11.77
N ARG A 493 -19.30 0.33 11.49
CA ARG A 493 -19.79 -0.68 12.44
C ARG A 493 -18.97 -1.97 12.33
N SER A 494 -18.34 -2.35 13.44
CA SER A 494 -17.68 -3.65 13.58
C SER A 494 -18.72 -4.74 13.82
N GLU A 495 -18.46 -5.97 13.39
CA GLU A 495 -19.37 -7.11 13.52
C GLU A 495 -18.66 -8.33 14.12
N LEU A 496 -19.25 -8.91 15.16
CA LEU A 496 -18.88 -10.23 15.69
C LEU A 496 -20.14 -10.96 16.20
N PRO A 497 -20.93 -11.56 15.27
CA PRO A 497 -22.19 -12.22 15.59
C PRO A 497 -22.01 -13.69 16.03
N VAL A 498 -23.11 -14.36 16.44
CA VAL A 498 -23.11 -15.81 16.77
C VAL A 498 -23.40 -16.63 15.53
N TRP A 499 -22.49 -17.55 15.18
CA TRP A 499 -22.66 -18.51 14.08
C TRP A 499 -22.75 -19.95 14.62
N THR A 500 -23.34 -20.84 13.82
CA THR A 500 -23.46 -22.26 14.15
C THR A 500 -23.00 -23.15 12.99
N ASP A 501 -22.87 -24.46 13.24
CA ASP A 501 -22.91 -25.45 12.17
C ASP A 501 -24.36 -25.77 11.76
N GLY A 502 -24.53 -26.63 10.75
CA GLY A 502 -25.84 -27.08 10.27
C GLY A 502 -26.63 -27.96 11.26
N SER A 503 -26.05 -28.33 12.41
CA SER A 503 -26.75 -28.99 13.52
C SER A 503 -27.24 -28.02 14.59
N GLY A 504 -26.89 -26.73 14.46
CA GLY A 504 -27.17 -25.68 15.44
C GLY A 504 -26.16 -25.63 16.59
N GLN A 505 -25.01 -26.31 16.49
CA GLN A 505 -23.93 -26.20 17.46
C GLN A 505 -23.25 -24.83 17.29
N PRO A 506 -23.25 -23.96 18.32
CA PRO A 506 -22.64 -22.64 18.19
C PRO A 506 -21.12 -22.72 18.22
N ILE A 507 -20.50 -21.76 17.55
CA ILE A 507 -19.07 -21.51 17.66
C ILE A 507 -18.72 -20.95 19.03
N SER A 508 -17.67 -21.54 19.63
CA SER A 508 -17.15 -21.12 20.94
C SER A 508 -16.08 -20.03 20.80
N MET A 509 -16.08 -19.10 21.76
CA MET A 509 -15.06 -18.09 21.92
C MET A 509 -14.50 -18.16 23.35
N SER A 510 -13.19 -18.00 23.48
CA SER A 510 -12.55 -17.94 24.81
C SER A 510 -11.29 -17.10 24.77
N GLY A 511 -11.13 -16.21 25.74
CA GLY A 511 -9.95 -15.33 25.81
C GLY A 511 -9.82 -14.40 24.61
N PHE A 512 -10.93 -13.92 24.06
CA PHE A 512 -10.91 -12.85 23.05
C PHE A 512 -10.87 -11.50 23.79
N VAL A 513 -9.77 -10.77 23.64
CA VAL A 513 -9.51 -9.54 24.38
C VAL A 513 -9.26 -8.40 23.41
N ILE A 514 -10.02 -7.31 23.56
CA ILE A 514 -9.76 -6.02 22.92
C ILE A 514 -9.24 -5.09 24.00
N SER A 515 -7.99 -4.66 23.92
CA SER A 515 -7.36 -3.80 24.91
C SER A 515 -6.76 -2.54 24.30
N ASN A 516 -6.90 -1.41 24.98
CA ASN A 516 -6.35 -0.12 24.55
C ASN A 516 -6.77 0.23 23.10
N PHE A 517 -8.05 -0.02 22.79
CA PHE A 517 -8.68 0.40 21.55
C PHE A 517 -9.13 1.85 21.65
N ASN A 518 -8.77 2.69 20.68
CA ASN A 518 -9.09 4.11 20.67
C ASN A 518 -9.75 4.53 19.35
N VAL A 519 -10.76 5.40 19.43
CA VAL A 519 -11.37 6.04 18.25
C VAL A 519 -11.39 7.54 18.47
N GLY A 520 -10.79 8.33 17.58
CA GLY A 520 -10.73 9.79 17.72
C GLY A 520 -10.12 10.27 19.03
N GLY A 521 -9.13 9.52 19.55
CA GLY A 521 -8.50 9.78 20.85
C GLY A 521 -9.32 9.39 22.08
N VAL A 522 -10.49 8.76 21.91
CA VAL A 522 -11.32 8.25 23.01
C VAL A 522 -11.03 6.76 23.21
N GLN A 523 -10.59 6.39 24.41
CA GLN A 523 -10.43 4.99 24.79
C GLN A 523 -11.78 4.28 24.92
N ILE A 524 -11.89 3.12 24.29
CA ILE A 524 -13.11 2.33 24.22
C ILE A 524 -13.04 1.16 25.21
N THR A 525 -13.98 1.09 26.15
CA THR A 525 -14.02 0.03 27.17
C THR A 525 -15.45 -0.38 27.53
N GLN A 526 -15.61 -1.58 28.11
CA GLN A 526 -16.86 -1.98 28.74
C GLN A 526 -17.20 -1.07 29.94
N ALA A 527 -16.21 -0.73 30.76
CA ALA A 527 -16.41 0.09 31.97
C ALA A 527 -16.91 1.51 31.67
N ALA A 528 -16.50 2.11 30.56
CA ALA A 528 -16.96 3.41 30.11
C ALA A 528 -18.32 3.38 29.39
N ASN A 529 -18.87 2.18 29.12
CA ASN A 529 -20.11 1.97 28.37
C ASN A 529 -20.16 2.77 27.05
N ASN A 530 -19.05 2.80 26.32
CA ASN A 530 -18.89 3.55 25.07
C ASN A 530 -18.51 2.65 23.88
N HIS A 531 -18.61 1.33 24.04
CA HIS A 531 -18.16 0.34 23.05
C HIS A 531 -19.23 -0.03 22.02
N GLY A 532 -20.51 0.08 22.35
CA GLY A 532 -21.60 -0.49 21.56
C GLY A 532 -21.71 0.02 20.12
N PRO A 533 -22.58 -0.60 19.31
CA PRO A 533 -22.69 -0.32 17.87
C PRO A 533 -23.07 1.12 17.56
N ASN A 534 -23.82 1.79 18.44
CA ASN A 534 -24.22 3.19 18.29
C ASN A 534 -23.35 4.16 19.11
N ASP A 535 -22.38 3.64 19.88
CA ASP A 535 -21.50 4.43 20.73
C ASP A 535 -20.16 4.73 20.02
N ALA A 536 -19.24 5.38 20.72
CA ALA A 536 -17.94 5.80 20.20
C ALA A 536 -17.11 4.64 19.61
N GLY A 537 -17.25 3.42 20.13
CA GLY A 537 -16.50 2.25 19.67
C GLY A 537 -17.07 1.56 18.44
N GLY A 538 -18.37 1.70 18.16
CA GLY A 538 -19.01 1.06 16.99
C GLY A 538 -18.92 -0.47 16.99
N LEU A 539 -18.77 -1.12 18.15
CA LEU A 539 -18.59 -2.56 18.25
C LEU A 539 -19.96 -3.27 18.36
N ASN A 540 -20.42 -3.90 17.27
CA ASN A 540 -21.58 -4.79 17.28
C ASN A 540 -21.15 -6.23 17.58
N ILE A 541 -20.77 -6.49 18.83
CA ILE A 541 -20.43 -7.83 19.30
C ILE A 541 -21.68 -8.46 19.89
N ALA A 542 -21.92 -9.75 19.58
CA ALA A 542 -23.06 -10.48 20.11
C ALA A 542 -23.12 -10.41 21.64
N TYR A 543 -24.33 -10.22 22.17
CA TYR A 543 -24.55 -10.04 23.61
C TYR A 543 -24.06 -11.25 24.40
N GLU A 544 -24.23 -12.45 23.86
CA GLU A 544 -23.83 -13.72 24.45
C GLU A 544 -22.34 -13.71 24.80
N TYR A 545 -21.48 -13.29 23.86
CA TYR A 545 -20.03 -13.24 24.06
C TYR A 545 -19.58 -12.19 25.08
N LEU A 546 -20.32 -11.08 25.20
CA LEU A 546 -20.02 -10.06 26.19
C LEU A 546 -20.52 -10.46 27.59
N ALA A 547 -21.70 -11.09 27.66
CA ALA A 547 -22.38 -11.42 28.91
C ALA A 547 -21.70 -12.56 29.67
N ASP A 548 -21.12 -13.53 28.96
CA ASP A 548 -20.40 -14.65 29.56
C ASP A 548 -18.88 -14.40 29.73
N GLY A 549 -18.38 -13.26 29.22
CA GLY A 549 -16.98 -12.87 29.30
C GLY A 549 -16.07 -13.56 28.29
N SER A 550 -16.62 -14.23 27.27
CA SER A 550 -15.85 -14.81 26.16
C SER A 550 -15.10 -13.74 25.37
N VAL A 551 -15.71 -12.56 25.22
CA VAL A 551 -15.12 -11.35 24.65
C VAL A 551 -15.08 -10.25 25.72
N THR A 552 -13.91 -9.66 25.91
CA THR A 552 -13.69 -8.57 26.88
C THR A 552 -13.10 -7.34 26.21
N ILE A 553 -13.52 -6.16 26.65
CA ILE A 553 -13.08 -4.86 26.11
C ILE A 553 -12.58 -3.99 27.26
N ILE A 554 -11.27 -3.81 27.35
CA ILE A 554 -10.58 -3.27 28.54
C ILE A 554 -9.69 -2.06 28.28
#